data_AF-A0A3C0Y8T7-F1
#
_entry.id   AF-A0A3C0Y8T7-F1
#
_cell.length_a   1.000
_cell.length_b   1.000
_cell.length_c   1.000
_cell.angle_alpha   90.00
_cell.angle_beta   90.00
_cell.angle_gamma   90.00
#
_symmetry.space_group_name_H-M   'P 1'
#
loop_
_entity.id
_entity.type
_entity.pdbx_description
1 polymer ?
#
loop_
_entity_poly.entity_id
_entity_poly.type
_entity_poly.pdbx_seq_one_letter_code
_entity_poly.pdbx_strand_id
1 'polypeptide(L)'
;MPNKLPINLLDLLRQRTVEGERIEYKAGWNPDAIIRTLCAFANDFENLGGGYVVIGQDCDANGQPIFPPVGLAINQLDKIQQELLAACQLIQPPYFPALTVQEVE
;
A
#
# COMPACT_ATOMS: atom_id res chain seq x y z
N MET A 1 -17.43 4.39 4.38
CA MET A 1 -15.99 4.34 4.75
C MET A 1 -15.36 5.65 4.29
N PRO A 2 -14.44 6.27 5.05
CA PRO A 2 -13.91 7.58 4.67
C PRO A 2 -13.18 7.43 3.32
N ASN A 3 -13.71 8.10 2.30
CA ASN A 3 -13.27 7.98 0.90
C ASN A 3 -11.97 8.77 0.63
N LYS A 4 -11.22 9.14 1.67
CA LYS A 4 -10.12 10.08 1.58
C LYS A 4 -8.94 9.57 2.39
N LEU A 5 -7.80 9.43 1.72
CA LEU A 5 -6.51 9.22 2.38
C LEU A 5 -6.32 10.31 3.44
N PRO A 6 -5.78 9.97 4.63
CA PRO A 6 -5.47 10.95 5.67
C PRO A 6 -4.33 11.90 5.27
N ILE A 7 -3.68 11.65 4.13
CA ILE A 7 -2.57 12.41 3.57
C ILE A 7 -2.82 12.70 2.07
N ASN A 8 -2.16 13.74 1.54
CA ASN A 8 -2.14 14.00 0.12
C ASN A 8 -1.46 12.85 -0.65
N LEU A 9 -2.12 12.34 -1.68
CA LEU A 9 -1.63 11.22 -2.49
C LEU A 9 -0.29 11.52 -3.17
N LEU A 10 -0.13 12.72 -3.75
CA LEU A 10 1.09 13.08 -4.46
C LEU A 10 2.29 13.20 -3.50
N ASP A 11 2.06 13.69 -2.28
CA ASP A 11 3.10 13.74 -1.26
C ASP A 11 3.50 12.35 -0.77
N LEU A 12 2.53 11.42 -0.68
CA LEU A 12 2.80 10.01 -0.38
C LEU A 12 3.59 9.33 -1.52
N LEU A 13 3.16 9.50 -2.77
CA LEU A 13 3.82 8.93 -3.95
C LEU A 13 5.23 9.49 -4.18
N ARG A 14 5.52 10.69 -3.66
CA ARG A 14 6.84 11.34 -3.78
C ARG A 14 7.67 11.31 -2.49
N GLN A 15 7.24 10.55 -1.48
CA GLN A 15 7.93 10.43 -0.18
C GLN A 15 8.24 11.78 0.49
N ARG A 16 7.31 12.75 0.41
CA ARG A 16 7.54 14.12 0.90
C ARG A 16 7.20 14.32 2.37
N THR A 17 6.11 13.70 2.82
CA THR A 17 5.51 13.98 4.14
C THR A 17 5.58 12.77 5.06
N VAL A 18 5.80 11.58 4.52
CA VAL A 18 5.96 10.32 5.26
C VAL A 18 7.37 9.81 5.00
N GLU A 19 8.02 9.34 6.06
CA GLU A 19 9.35 8.74 5.96
C GLU A 19 9.34 7.57 4.97
N GLY A 20 10.35 7.49 4.09
CA GLY A 20 10.40 6.47 3.03
C GLY A 20 10.31 5.02 3.56
N GLU A 21 10.88 4.76 4.75
CA GLU A 21 10.83 3.45 5.43
C GLU A 21 9.41 3.00 5.79
N ARG A 22 8.45 3.93 5.83
CA ARG A 22 7.03 3.66 6.09
C ARG A 22 6.21 3.56 4.81
N ILE A 23 6.84 3.59 3.64
CA ILE A 23 6.16 3.49 2.35
C ILE A 23 6.74 2.31 1.58
N GLU A 24 5.91 1.31 1.32
CA GLU A 24 6.27 0.21 0.43
C GLU A 24 5.57 0.36 -0.91
N TYR A 25 6.35 0.41 -2.00
CA TYR A 25 5.85 0.41 -3.37
C TYR A 25 5.79 -1.01 -3.93
N LYS A 26 4.66 -1.36 -4.54
CA LYS A 26 4.47 -2.61 -5.29
C LYS A 26 3.92 -2.28 -6.67
N ALA A 27 4.65 -2.63 -7.73
CA ALA A 27 4.23 -2.35 -9.10
C ALA A 27 2.89 -3.03 -9.48
N GLY A 28 2.52 -4.12 -8.79
CA GLY A 28 1.25 -4.81 -9.01
C GLY A 28 0.85 -5.68 -7.82
N TRP A 29 -0.24 -6.44 -8.01
CA TRP A 29 -0.79 -7.30 -6.97
C TRP A 29 -0.02 -8.62 -6.83
N ASN A 30 0.54 -8.84 -5.65
CA ASN A 30 1.05 -10.12 -5.19
C ASN A 30 0.62 -10.29 -3.72
N PRO A 31 -0.36 -11.16 -3.41
CA PRO A 31 -0.95 -11.26 -2.07
C PRO A 31 0.10 -11.59 -1.02
N ASP A 32 1.00 -12.51 -1.34
CA ASP A 32 2.08 -12.98 -0.48
C ASP A 32 3.03 -11.86 -0.05
N ALA A 33 3.48 -11.05 -1.01
CA ALA A 33 4.38 -9.93 -0.74
C ALA A 33 3.69 -8.79 0.02
N ILE A 34 2.44 -8.52 -0.34
CA ILE A 34 1.64 -7.44 0.27
C ILE A 34 1.29 -7.77 1.71
N ILE A 35 0.86 -9.01 1.99
CA ILE A 35 0.50 -9.43 3.35
C ILE A 35 1.71 -9.47 4.27
N ARG A 36 2.88 -9.89 3.77
CA ARG A 36 4.14 -9.78 4.55
C ARG A 36 4.46 -8.34 4.94
N THR A 37 4.27 -7.41 4.02
CA THR A 37 4.47 -5.98 4.27
C THR A 37 3.46 -5.43 5.28
N LEU A 38 2.18 -5.79 5.13
CA LEU A 38 1.13 -5.40 6.06
C LEU A 38 1.43 -5.90 7.49
N CYS A 39 1.85 -7.15 7.65
CA CYS A 39 2.25 -7.68 8.95
C CYS A 39 3.47 -6.95 9.52
N ALA A 40 4.46 -6.61 8.69
CA ALA A 40 5.64 -5.84 9.14
C ALA A 40 5.24 -4.47 9.68
N PHE A 41 4.37 -3.74 8.97
CA PHE A 41 3.86 -2.44 9.42
C PHE A 41 2.89 -2.55 10.60
N ALA A 42 2.08 -3.61 10.69
CA ALA A 42 1.16 -3.82 11.80
C ALA A 42 1.88 -4.18 13.10
N ASN A 43 2.98 -4.93 13.02
CA ASN A 43 3.81 -5.26 14.19
C ASN A 43 4.61 -4.05 14.70
N ASP A 44 4.88 -3.09 13.81
CA ASP A 44 5.48 -1.78 14.13
C ASP A 44 6.67 -1.86 15.10
N PHE A 45 7.59 -2.81 14.89
CA PHE A 45 8.71 -3.07 15.81
C PHE A 45 9.60 -1.84 16.05
N GLU A 46 9.74 -1.00 15.01
CA GLU A 46 10.49 0.26 15.06
C GLU A 46 9.67 1.43 15.65
N ASN A 47 8.42 1.19 16.08
CA ASN A 47 7.49 2.18 16.63
C ASN A 47 7.31 3.43 15.74
N LEU A 48 7.20 3.22 14.44
CA LEU A 48 7.04 4.27 13.44
C LEU A 48 5.57 4.69 13.28
N GLY A 49 4.63 3.97 13.92
CA GLY A 49 3.21 4.19 13.78
C GLY A 49 2.64 3.59 12.50
N GLY A 50 3.19 2.44 12.07
CA GLY A 50 2.78 1.72 10.86
C GLY A 50 3.24 2.38 9.56
N GLY A 51 2.56 2.07 8.45
CA GLY A 51 2.98 2.51 7.13
C GLY A 51 1.91 2.38 6.04
N TYR A 52 2.33 2.67 4.81
CA TYR A 52 1.52 2.67 3.60
C TYR A 52 2.05 1.64 2.62
N VAL A 53 1.15 0.84 2.05
CA VAL A 53 1.45 0.00 0.89
C VAL A 53 0.74 0.61 -0.31
N VAL A 54 1.50 0.98 -1.34
CA VAL A 54 0.97 1.55 -2.57
C VAL A 54 1.12 0.52 -3.69
N ILE A 55 -0.01 0.03 -4.20
CA ILE A 55 -0.08 -0.96 -5.27
C ILE A 55 -0.31 -0.23 -6.60
N GLY A 56 0.49 -0.54 -7.63
CA GLY A 56 0.53 0.18 -8.90
C GLY A 56 1.63 1.25 -8.98
N GLN A 57 2.55 1.29 -8.02
CA GLN A 57 3.71 2.19 -8.02
C GLN A 57 4.99 1.35 -8.00
N ASP A 58 5.95 1.72 -8.85
CA ASP A 58 7.26 1.06 -8.92
C ASP A 58 8.36 1.94 -8.33
N CYS A 59 9.51 1.35 -7.99
CA CYS A 59 10.66 2.08 -7.46
C CYS A 59 11.99 1.53 -8.00
N ASP A 60 13.02 2.37 -7.96
CA ASP A 60 14.37 1.95 -8.33
C ASP A 60 15.03 1.10 -7.23
N ALA A 61 16.28 0.67 -7.48
CA ALA A 61 17.05 -0.12 -6.52
C ALA A 61 17.35 0.61 -5.19
N ASN A 62 17.17 1.93 -5.13
CA ASN A 62 17.35 2.73 -3.92
C ASN A 62 16.01 3.03 -3.22
N GLY A 63 14.89 2.46 -3.70
CA GLY A 63 13.56 2.70 -3.15
C GLY A 63 12.93 4.04 -3.58
N GLN A 64 13.51 4.71 -4.58
CA GLN A 64 12.98 5.98 -5.08
C GLN A 64 11.85 5.71 -6.10
N PRO A 65 10.68 6.37 -5.98
CA PRO A 65 9.54 6.09 -6.83
C PRO A 65 9.82 6.47 -8.29
N ILE A 66 9.51 5.57 -9.21
CA ILE A 66 9.63 5.78 -10.66
C ILE A 66 8.31 6.35 -11.18
N PHE A 67 8.37 7.48 -11.88
CA PHE A 67 7.21 8.12 -12.50
C PHE A 67 7.22 7.99 -14.03
N PRO A 68 6.04 7.88 -14.68
CA PRO A 68 4.71 7.79 -14.08
C PRO A 68 4.47 6.46 -13.35
N PRO A 69 3.51 6.40 -12.39
CA PRO A 69 3.14 5.14 -11.76
C PRO A 69 2.69 4.11 -12.81
N VAL A 70 2.93 2.84 -12.53
CA VAL A 70 2.49 1.73 -13.40
C VAL A 70 0.96 1.67 -13.49
N GLY A 71 0.29 2.00 -12.38
CA GLY A 71 -1.16 1.92 -12.24
C GLY A 71 -1.68 0.50 -12.09
N LEU A 72 -3.00 0.37 -12.04
CA LEU A 72 -3.71 -0.89 -12.03
C LEU A 72 -4.85 -0.84 -13.04
N ALA A 73 -5.09 -1.95 -13.72
CA ALA A 73 -6.23 -2.04 -14.63
C ALA A 73 -7.54 -2.06 -13.82
N ILE A 74 -8.54 -1.27 -14.24
CA ILE A 74 -9.82 -1.11 -13.54
C ILE A 74 -10.50 -2.47 -13.28
N ASN A 75 -10.43 -3.38 -14.25
CA ASN A 75 -11.02 -4.72 -14.15
C ASN A 75 -10.33 -5.65 -13.13
N GLN A 76 -9.19 -5.26 -12.56
CA GLN A 76 -8.49 -6.02 -11.52
C GLN A 76 -8.82 -5.53 -10.10
N LEU A 77 -9.39 -4.33 -9.95
CA LEU A 77 -9.60 -3.70 -8.64
C LEU A 77 -10.52 -4.51 -7.72
N ASP A 78 -11.61 -5.07 -8.26
CA ASP A 78 -12.54 -5.89 -7.47
C ASP A 78 -11.89 -7.18 -6.99
N LYS A 79 -11.11 -7.84 -7.86
CA LYS A 79 -10.37 -9.05 -7.53
C LYS A 79 -9.35 -8.79 -6.42
N ILE A 80 -8.58 -7.71 -6.55
CA ILE A 80 -7.57 -7.32 -5.55
C ILE A 80 -8.21 -7.06 -4.18
N GLN A 81 -9.32 -6.32 -4.15
CA GLN A 81 -10.02 -6.02 -2.90
C GLN A 81 -10.57 -7.28 -2.22
N GLN A 82 -11.13 -8.22 -2.98
CA GLN A 82 -11.63 -9.49 -2.44
C GLN A 82 -10.50 -10.38 -1.91
N GLU A 83 -9.41 -10.51 -2.67
CA GLU A 83 -8.25 -11.32 -2.26
C GLU A 83 -7.56 -10.71 -1.03
N LEU A 84 -7.42 -9.38 -0.97
CA LEU A 84 -6.91 -8.69 0.20
C LEU A 84 -7.78 -8.95 1.43
N LEU A 85 -9.10 -8.80 1.31
CA LEU A 85 -10.03 -9.05 2.41
C LEU A 85 -9.92 -10.49 2.92
N ALA A 86 -9.88 -11.47 2.02
CA ALA A 86 -9.74 -12.88 2.37
C ALA A 86 -8.41 -13.15 3.08
N ALA A 87 -7.30 -12.58 2.59
CA ALA A 87 -5.99 -12.76 3.18
C ALA A 87 -5.86 -12.07 4.56
N CYS A 88 -6.44 -10.89 4.73
CA CYS A 88 -6.49 -10.17 6.02
C CYS A 88 -7.22 -10.96 7.13
N GLN A 89 -8.23 -11.75 6.77
CA GLN A 89 -8.92 -12.64 7.73
C GLN A 89 -8.03 -13.77 8.26
N LEU A 90 -6.94 -14.10 7.55
CA LEU A 90 -5.98 -15.13 7.96
C LEU A 90 -4.93 -14.61 8.95
N ILE A 91 -4.84 -13.29 9.16
CA ILE A 91 -3.95 -12.68 10.16
C ILE A 91 -4.56 -12.86 11.56
N GLN A 92 -3.75 -13.15 12.57
CA GLN A 92 -4.20 -13.31 13.96
C GLN A 92 -3.52 -12.29 14.89
N PRO A 93 -4.31 -11.42 15.58
CA PRO A 93 -5.75 -11.22 15.41
C PRO A 93 -6.08 -10.67 14.00
N PRO A 94 -7.34 -10.79 13.53
CA PRO A 94 -7.73 -10.24 12.22
C PRO A 94 -7.33 -8.78 12.09
N TYR A 95 -6.60 -8.46 11.02
CA TYR A 95 -6.05 -7.13 10.77
C TYR A 95 -6.57 -6.61 9.43
N PHE A 96 -7.19 -5.43 9.43
CA PHE A 96 -7.76 -4.82 8.24
C PHE A 96 -7.16 -3.43 8.02
N PRO A 97 -6.37 -3.21 6.96
CA PRO A 97 -5.83 -1.90 6.66
C PRO A 97 -6.92 -0.94 6.18
N ALA A 98 -6.71 0.36 6.36
CA ALA A 98 -7.50 1.38 5.70
C ALA A 98 -7.20 1.35 4.19
N LEU A 99 -8.20 0.91 3.40
CA LEU A 99 -8.07 0.74 1.96
C LEU A 99 -8.79 1.84 1.20
N THR A 100 -8.16 2.35 0.14
CA THR A 100 -8.75 3.35 -0.74
C THR A 100 -8.13 3.23 -2.13
N VAL A 101 -8.99 3.29 -3.15
CA VAL A 101 -8.59 3.41 -4.55
C VAL A 101 -8.45 4.89 -4.89
N GLN A 102 -7.40 5.25 -5.61
CA GLN A 102 -7.11 6.62 -6.01
C GLN A 102 -6.80 6.67 -7.50
N GLU A 103 -7.28 7.71 -8.15
CA GLU A 103 -6.87 8.07 -9.51
C GLU A 103 -5.66 9.01 -9.42
N VAL A 104 -4.70 8.82 -10.32
CA VAL A 104 -3.51 9.66 -10.43
C VAL A 104 -3.49 10.23 -11.85
N GLU A 105 -3.44 11.56 -11.94
CA GLU A 105 -3.29 12.31 -13.20
C GLU A 105 -1.84 12.33 -13.70
#